data_AF-A0A225VL43-F1
#
_entry.id   AF-A0A225VL43-F1
#
_cell.length_a   1.000
_cell.length_b   1.000
_cell.length_c   1.000
_cell.angle_alpha   90.00
_cell.angle_beta   90.00
_cell.angle_gamma   90.00
#
_symmetry.space_group_name_H-M   'P 1'
#
loop_
_entity.id
_entity.type
_entity.pdbx_description
1 polymer ?
#
loop_
_entity_poly.entity_id
_entity_poly.type
_entity_poly.pdbx_seq_one_letter_code
_entity_poly.pdbx_strand_id
1 'polypeptide(L)'
;MDASEQYGSSNKTTVGPWTVHSGATHHLCTDREQLYALEPAFLTVKVANGNRVVSTKRGSTLITVTATRENKFVPLKNVYYTKGIDQNLISFPSLLNEDIHASSASGV
;
A
#
# COMPACT_ATOMS: atom_id res chain seq x y z
N MET A 1 18.01 -40.86 -3.17
CA MET A 1 16.70 -40.22 -2.98
C MET A 1 16.77 -39.50 -1.66
N ASP A 2 16.92 -38.18 -1.67
CA ASP A 2 16.14 -37.34 -0.76
C ASP A 2 16.00 -35.97 -1.42
N ALA A 3 14.75 -35.59 -1.59
CA ALA A 3 14.32 -34.48 -2.41
C ALA A 3 13.95 -33.33 -1.48
N SER A 4 14.69 -32.23 -1.62
CA SER A 4 14.14 -30.87 -1.67
C SER A 4 12.94 -30.54 -0.76
N GLU A 5 13.22 -29.84 0.33
CA GLU A 5 12.34 -28.76 0.80
C GLU A 5 13.19 -27.51 1.06
N GLN A 6 13.64 -26.90 -0.04
CA GLN A 6 13.91 -25.46 0.00
C GLN A 6 12.56 -24.78 0.19
N TYR A 7 12.22 -24.49 1.44
CA TYR A 7 11.13 -23.60 1.79
C TYR A 7 11.43 -22.24 1.18
N GLY A 8 10.93 -22.02 -0.04
CA GLY A 8 11.04 -20.78 -0.76
C GLY A 8 10.42 -19.67 0.07
N SER A 9 11.28 -18.89 0.71
CA SER A 9 10.91 -17.60 1.30
C SER A 9 10.58 -16.64 0.15
N SER A 10 9.38 -16.80 -0.42
CA SER A 10 8.77 -15.82 -1.31
C SER A 10 8.07 -14.75 -0.48
N ASN A 11 8.72 -14.20 0.54
CA ASN A 11 8.40 -12.86 0.99
C ASN A 11 9.04 -11.89 -0.01
N LYS A 12 8.46 -11.82 -1.20
CA LYS A 12 8.75 -10.76 -2.15
C LYS A 12 8.12 -9.49 -1.58
N THR A 13 8.75 -8.91 -0.57
CA THR A 13 8.46 -7.57 -0.07
C THR A 13 8.88 -6.62 -1.19
N THR A 14 8.00 -6.44 -2.17
CA THR A 14 8.13 -5.44 -3.23
C THR A 14 7.88 -4.06 -2.62
N VAL A 15 8.78 -3.64 -1.72
CA VAL A 15 8.67 -2.35 -1.04
C VAL A 15 9.21 -1.28 -1.98
N GLY A 16 8.42 -0.88 -2.98
CA GLY A 16 8.62 0.44 -3.58
C GLY A 16 8.43 1.50 -2.49
N PRO A 17 9.19 2.61 -2.48
CA PRO A 17 9.02 3.65 -1.46
C PRO A 17 7.59 4.21 -1.51
N TRP A 18 6.94 4.25 -0.34
CA TRP A 18 5.61 4.81 -0.16
C TRP A 18 5.71 6.21 0.42
N THR A 19 5.12 7.19 -0.26
CA THR A 19 5.17 8.59 0.16
C THR A 19 3.82 9.00 0.75
N VAL A 20 3.82 9.50 1.98
CA VAL A 20 2.61 10.12 2.58
C VAL A 20 2.36 11.45 1.90
N HIS A 21 1.16 11.62 1.35
CA HIS A 21 0.81 12.78 0.54
C HIS A 21 -0.55 13.35 0.97
N SER A 22 -0.55 14.58 1.50
CA SER A 22 -1.76 15.24 2.02
C SER A 22 -2.76 15.64 0.91
N GLY A 23 -2.26 15.95 -0.28
CA GLY A 23 -3.10 16.24 -1.46
C GLY A 23 -3.61 15.00 -2.20
N ALA A 24 -3.27 13.79 -1.75
CA ALA A 24 -3.80 12.57 -2.33
C ALA A 24 -5.10 12.22 -1.61
N THR A 25 -6.14 11.88 -2.36
CA THR A 25 -7.45 11.51 -1.80
C THR A 25 -7.62 10.00 -1.61
N HIS A 26 -6.76 9.20 -2.25
CA HIS A 26 -6.78 7.73 -2.20
C HIS A 26 -5.35 7.20 -2.13
N HIS A 27 -5.17 6.00 -1.58
CA HIS A 27 -3.91 5.28 -1.67
C HIS A 27 -3.70 4.79 -3.10
N LEU A 28 -2.53 5.09 -3.68
CA LEU A 28 -2.22 4.74 -5.06
C LEU A 28 -0.94 3.89 -5.12
N CYS A 29 -0.97 2.86 -5.96
CA CYS A 29 0.17 1.97 -6.20
C CYS A 29 0.54 1.96 -7.68
N THR A 30 1.83 2.06 -7.99
CA THR A 30 2.37 1.99 -9.36
C THR A 30 2.56 0.57 -9.85
N ASP A 31 2.70 -0.39 -8.94
CA ASP A 31 2.96 -1.78 -9.24
C ASP A 31 1.85 -2.67 -8.71
N ARG A 32 1.17 -3.37 -9.63
CA ARG A 32 0.08 -4.28 -9.30
C ARG A 32 0.55 -5.43 -8.41
N GLU A 33 1.80 -5.89 -8.55
CA GLU A 33 2.32 -7.03 -7.79
C GLU A 33 2.49 -6.75 -6.29
N GLN A 34 2.45 -5.48 -5.89
CA GLN A 34 2.46 -5.08 -4.48
C GLN A 34 1.11 -5.24 -3.79
N LEU A 35 0.05 -5.55 -4.55
CA LEU A 35 -1.31 -5.64 -4.06
C LEU A 35 -1.78 -7.10 -4.00
N TYR A 36 -2.48 -7.43 -2.91
CA TYR A 36 -3.23 -8.68 -2.75
C TYR A 36 -4.73 -8.39 -2.57
N ALA A 37 -5.55 -9.44 -2.60
CA ALA A 37 -7.02 -9.33 -2.53
C ALA A 37 -7.58 -8.32 -3.54
N LEU A 38 -7.13 -8.43 -4.80
CA LEU A 38 -7.52 -7.52 -5.87
C LEU A 38 -8.99 -7.69 -6.25
N GLU A 39 -9.70 -6.58 -6.36
CA GLU A 39 -11.06 -6.50 -6.86
C GLU A 39 -11.20 -5.44 -7.96
N PRO A 40 -12.18 -5.59 -8.88
CA PRO A 40 -12.51 -4.56 -9.84
C PRO A 40 -12.92 -3.26 -9.13
N ALA A 41 -12.37 -2.12 -9.55
CA ALA A 41 -12.74 -0.82 -9.02
C ALA A 41 -12.46 0.26 -10.06
N PHE A 42 -13.28 1.32 -10.11
CA PHE A 42 -13.10 2.40 -11.07
C PHE A 42 -12.83 3.71 -10.33
N LEU A 43 -11.65 4.29 -10.56
CA LEU A 43 -11.26 5.58 -10.01
C LEU A 43 -10.54 6.38 -11.09
N THR A 44 -10.98 7.62 -11.31
CA THR A 44 -10.24 8.58 -12.14
C THR A 44 -9.50 9.55 -11.23
N VAL A 45 -8.18 9.56 -11.31
CA VAL A 45 -7.31 10.43 -10.52
C VAL A 45 -6.80 11.56 -11.41
N LYS A 46 -6.94 12.81 -10.95
CA LYS A 46 -6.25 13.95 -11.56
C LYS A 46 -4.89 14.09 -10.91
N VAL A 47 -3.82 13.98 -11.71
CA VAL A 47 -2.44 14.13 -11.25
C VAL A 47 -1.97 15.58 -11.37
N ALA A 48 -0.84 15.91 -10.73
CA ALA A 48 -0.36 17.29 -10.58
C ALA A 48 -0.13 18.02 -11.93
N ASN A 49 0.28 17.29 -12.97
CA ASN A 49 0.45 17.84 -14.32
C ASN A 49 -0.88 18.10 -15.07
N GLY A 50 -2.02 17.92 -14.41
CA GLY A 50 -3.35 18.13 -14.98
C GLY A 50 -3.93 16.93 -15.72
N ASN A 51 -3.12 15.90 -16.01
CA ASN A 51 -3.59 14.69 -16.67
C ASN A 51 -4.54 13.88 -15.77
N ARG A 52 -5.33 13.03 -16.42
CA ARG A 52 -6.22 12.09 -15.75
C ARG A 52 -5.71 10.67 -15.99
N VAL A 53 -5.56 9.92 -14.91
CA VAL A 53 -5.20 8.51 -14.95
C VAL A 53 -6.35 7.69 -14.38
N VAL A 54 -6.57 6.51 -14.94
CA VAL A 54 -7.68 5.64 -14.55
C VAL A 54 -7.13 4.39 -13.88
N SER A 55 -7.63 4.12 -12.68
CA SER A 55 -7.49 2.83 -12.00
C SER A 55 -8.69 1.97 -12.26
N THR A 56 -8.43 0.71 -12.59
CA THR A 56 -9.45 -0.32 -12.87
C THR A 56 -9.48 -1.43 -11.81
N LYS A 57 -8.58 -1.37 -10.83
CA LYS A 57 -8.45 -2.36 -9.75
C LYS A 57 -8.04 -1.66 -8.46
N ARG A 58 -8.48 -2.22 -7.34
CA ARG A 58 -7.95 -1.91 -6.02
C ARG A 58 -7.70 -3.19 -5.22
N GLY A 59 -6.92 -3.09 -4.16
CA GLY A 59 -6.64 -4.20 -3.26
C GLY A 59 -6.09 -3.71 -1.93
N SER A 60 -5.35 -4.57 -1.27
CA SER A 60 -4.64 -4.27 -0.03
C SER A 60 -3.14 -4.51 -0.19
N THR A 61 -2.34 -3.89 0.65
CA THR A 61 -0.90 -4.13 0.73
C THR A 61 -0.42 -4.06 2.17
N LEU A 62 0.78 -4.57 2.45
CA LEU A 62 1.41 -4.48 3.75
C LEU A 62 2.61 -3.53 3.64
N ILE A 63 2.52 -2.37 4.27
CA ILE A 63 3.63 -1.40 4.28
C ILE A 63 4.48 -1.58 5.53
N THR A 64 5.78 -1.37 5.40
CA THR A 64 6.70 -1.32 6.53
C THR A 64 6.89 0.14 6.95
N VAL A 65 6.56 0.45 8.20
CA VAL A 65 6.80 1.75 8.83
C VAL A 65 7.91 1.57 9.85
N THR A 66 9.03 2.26 9.63
CA THR A 66 10.13 2.31 10.60
C THR A 66 9.92 3.51 11.51
N ALA A 67 9.60 3.27 12.78
CA ALA A 67 9.51 4.30 13.81
C ALA A 67 10.44 3.91 14.97
N THR A 68 11.23 4.86 15.46
CA THR A 68 12.03 4.69 16.70
C THR A 68 12.83 3.38 16.77
N ARG A 69 13.42 2.95 15.66
CA ARG A 69 14.24 1.70 15.48
C ARG A 69 13.48 0.38 15.39
N GLU A 70 12.16 0.39 15.37
CA GLU A 70 11.35 -0.80 15.13
C GLU A 70 10.63 -0.72 13.78
N ASN A 71 10.60 -1.86 13.09
CA ASN A 71 9.79 -2.02 11.90
C ASN A 71 8.41 -2.51 12.30
N LYS A 72 7.39 -1.74 11.97
CA LYS A 72 5.99 -2.12 12.09
C LYS A 72 5.43 -2.44 10.72
N PHE A 73 4.65 -3.51 10.63
CA PHE A 73 3.92 -3.86 9.43
C PHE A 73 2.49 -3.35 9.58
N VAL A 74 2.07 -2.47 8.68
CA VAL A 74 0.75 -1.84 8.71
C VAL A 74 -0.02 -2.29 7.47
N PRO A 75 -1.18 -2.95 7.62
CA PRO A 75 -2.02 -3.27 6.48
C PRO A 75 -2.68 -1.98 5.97
N LEU A 76 -2.55 -1.74 4.67
CA LEU A 76 -3.19 -0.63 3.97
C LEU A 76 -4.25 -1.20 3.03
N LYS A 77 -5.51 -0.78 3.23
CA LYS A 77 -6.64 -1.24 2.40
C LYS A 77 -6.99 -0.16 1.37
N ASN A 78 -7.93 -0.51 0.48
CA ASN A 78 -8.46 0.43 -0.52
C ASN A 78 -7.38 1.09 -1.39
N VAL A 79 -6.35 0.33 -1.75
CA VAL A 79 -5.20 0.80 -2.53
C VAL A 79 -5.48 0.60 -4.01
N TYR A 80 -5.52 1.69 -4.78
CA TYR A 80 -5.82 1.66 -6.21
C TYR A 80 -4.54 1.44 -7.01
N TYR A 81 -4.56 0.47 -7.92
CA TYR A 81 -3.47 0.29 -8.87
C TYR A 81 -3.63 1.30 -10.01
N THR A 82 -2.69 2.23 -10.13
CA THR A 82 -2.73 3.33 -11.10
C THR A 82 -1.48 3.33 -11.95
N LYS A 83 -1.60 2.91 -13.21
CA LYS A 83 -0.52 3.04 -14.18
C LYS A 83 -0.39 4.51 -14.58
N GLY A 84 0.84 5.05 -14.56
CA GLY A 84 1.11 6.44 -15.00
C GLY A 84 1.20 7.47 -13.88
N ILE A 85 1.43 7.04 -12.64
CA ILE A 85 1.95 7.90 -11.55
C ILE A 85 3.40 7.50 -11.25
N ASP A 86 4.19 8.43 -10.72
CA ASP A 86 5.65 8.24 -10.59
C ASP A 86 6.05 7.45 -9.33
N GLN A 87 5.18 7.39 -8.33
CA GLN A 87 5.47 6.75 -7.05
C GLN A 87 4.20 6.28 -6.33
N ASN A 88 4.36 5.37 -5.38
CA ASN A 88 3.29 4.94 -4.49
C ASN A 88 2.93 6.06 -3.51
N LEU A 89 1.63 6.31 -3.34
CA LEU A 89 1.13 7.37 -2.47
C LEU A 89 0.23 6.82 -1.37
N ILE A 90 0.51 7.25 -0.14
CA ILE A 90 -0.39 7.06 1.00
C ILE A 90 -1.18 8.36 1.17
N SER A 91 -2.50 8.30 0.94
CA SER A 91 -3.42 9.40 1.26
C SER A 91 -3.49 9.62 2.76
N PHE A 92 -3.03 10.78 3.24
CA PHE A 92 -3.14 11.15 4.64
C PHE A 92 -4.60 11.25 5.12
N PRO A 93 -5.53 11.86 4.37
CA PRO A 93 -6.95 11.87 4.74
C PRO A 93 -7.56 10.47 4.86
N SER A 94 -7.12 9.52 4.04
CA SER A 94 -7.62 8.14 4.10
C SER A 94 -7.13 7.39 5.36
N LEU A 95 -5.93 7.70 5.86
CA LEU A 95 -5.43 7.12 7.12
C LEU A 95 -6.28 7.48 8.35
N LEU A 96 -6.95 8.63 8.32
CA LEU A 96 -7.79 9.10 9.43
C LEU A 96 -9.20 8.47 9.42
N ASN A 97 -9.61 7.94 8.27
CA ASN A 97 -10.91 7.30 8.08
C ASN A 97 -10.84 5.77 8.12
N GLU A 98 -9.65 5.18 7.98
CA GLU A 98 -9.44 3.78 8.33
C GLU A 98 -9.24 3.71 9.85
N ASP A 99 -9.97 2.86 10.56
CA ASP A 99 -9.81 2.64 12.01
C ASP A 99 -8.39 2.14 12.31
N ILE A 100 -7.41 3.04 12.38
CA ILE A 100 -6.09 2.76 12.89
C ILE A 100 -6.24 2.68 14.40
N HIS A 101 -6.67 1.51 14.90
CA HIS A 101 -6.47 1.14 16.28
C HIS A 101 -4.96 1.10 16.52
N ALA A 102 -4.42 2.23 16.96
CA ALA A 102 -3.17 2.25 17.67
C ALA A 102 -3.42 1.50 18.99
N SER A 103 -3.15 0.20 19.00
CA SER A 103 -3.11 -0.57 20.24
C SER A 103 -1.99 -0.01 21.11
N SER A 104 -2.31 1.00 21.92
CA SER A 104 -1.47 1.38 23.04
C SER A 104 -1.54 0.23 24.04
N ALA A 105 -0.54 -0.66 24.00
CA ALA A 105 -0.29 -1.56 25.11
C ALA A 105 0.10 -0.70 26.32
N SER A 106 -0.88 -0.28 27.10
CA SER A 106 -0.65 0.31 28.41
C SER A 106 -0.39 -0.85 29.36
N GLY A 107 0.89 -1.19 29.53
CA GLY A 107 1.33 -2.04 30.62
C GLY A 107 1.21 -1.28 31.93
N VAL A 108 0.40 -1.80 32.85
CA VAL A 108 0.50 -1.58 34.30
C VAL A 108 0.69 -2.93 34.96
#